data_AF-A0A0Q8RPF3-F1
#
_entry.id   AF-A0A0Q8RPF3-F1
#
_cell.length_a   1.000
_cell.length_b   1.000
_cell.length_c   1.000
_cell.angle_alpha   90.00
_cell.angle_beta   90.00
_cell.angle_gamma   90.00
#
_symmetry.space_group_name_H-M   'P 1'
#
loop_
_entity.id
_entity.type
_entity.pdbx_description
1 polymer ?
#
loop_
_entity_poly.entity_id
_entity_poly.type
_entity_poly.pdbx_seq_one_letter_code
_entity_poly.pdbx_strand_id
1 'polypeptide(L)' 'MFKKIGLFLFAVGVAAAAYAGSPECYAACDAELDACQEAGGHWYNCRADFFACNKACDAE' A
#
# COMPACT_ATOMS: atom_id res chain seq x y z
N MET A 1 -25.62 -15.90 -13.25
CA MET A 1 -24.58 -16.20 -12.24
C MET A 1 -23.37 -15.33 -12.53
N PHE A 2 -23.32 -14.13 -11.96
CA PHE A 2 -22.16 -13.25 -12.06
C PHE A 2 -21.52 -13.17 -10.68
N LYS A 3 -20.43 -13.90 -10.52
CA LYS A 3 -19.60 -13.90 -9.32
C LYS A 3 -18.82 -12.59 -9.27
N LYS A 4 -19.48 -11.51 -8.86
CA LYS A 4 -18.82 -10.26 -8.47
C LYS A 4 -18.34 -10.46 -7.04
N ILE A 5 -17.21 -11.16 -6.91
CA ILE A 5 -16.45 -11.15 -5.67
C ILE A 5 -15.98 -9.70 -5.51
N GLY A 6 -16.66 -8.97 -4.64
CA GLY A 6 -16.16 -7.74 -4.07
C GLY A 6 -14.93 -8.10 -3.26
N LEU A 7 -13.79 -8.17 -3.92
CA LEU A 7 -12.50 -8.27 -3.30
C LEU A 7 -12.16 -6.86 -2.81
N PHE A 8 -12.82 -6.41 -1.74
CA PHE A 8 -12.29 -5.36 -0.91
C PHE A 8 -11.04 -5.94 -0.26
N LEU A 9 -9.92 -5.83 -0.97
CA LEU A 9 -8.60 -6.11 -0.43
C LEU A 9 -8.27 -5.03 0.59
N PHE A 10 -8.87 -5.12 1.78
CA PHE A 10 -8.21 -4.68 3.00
C PHE A 10 -7.07 -5.67 3.33
N ALA A 11 -6.21 -5.95 2.34
CA ALA A 11 -5.02 -6.80 2.43
C ALA A 11 -3.75 -5.94 2.52
N VAL A 12 -3.89 -4.73 3.08
CA VAL A 12 -2.86 -3.68 3.15
C VAL A 12 -1.63 -4.10 3.96
N GLY A 13 -1.70 -5.19 4.75
CA GLY A 13 -0.53 -5.74 5.45
C GLY A 13 0.10 -6.99 4.83
N VAL A 14 -0.55 -7.66 3.86
CA VAL A 14 -0.12 -9.01 3.40
C VAL A 14 0.38 -9.00 1.96
N ALA A 15 -0.02 -8.00 1.15
CA ALA A 15 0.55 -7.84 -0.18
C ALA A 15 2.00 -7.34 -0.09
N ALA A 16 2.30 -6.41 0.84
CA ALA A 16 3.65 -5.94 1.15
C ALA A 16 4.65 -7.08 1.30
N ALA A 17 4.21 -8.12 2.01
CA ALA A 17 5.04 -9.26 2.41
C ALA A 17 5.43 -10.22 1.27
N ALA A 18 4.80 -10.10 0.10
CA ALA A 18 5.04 -11.03 -1.02
C ALA A 18 6.01 -10.47 -2.07
N TYR A 19 6.37 -9.19 -1.97
CA TYR A 19 7.14 -8.46 -2.97
C TYR A 19 8.34 -7.69 -2.40
N ALA A 20 8.74 -7.99 -1.16
CA ALA A 20 10.09 -7.82 -0.61
C ALA A 20 11.17 -7.38 -1.63
N GLY A 21 11.70 -6.17 -1.48
CA GLY A 21 12.78 -5.64 -2.31
C GLY A 21 12.50 -5.50 -3.81
N SER A 22 11.28 -5.76 -4.27
CA SER A 22 10.90 -5.67 -5.68
C SER A 22 10.42 -4.25 -6.01
N PRO A 23 10.66 -3.73 -7.22
CA PRO A 23 10.18 -2.41 -7.63
C PRO A 23 8.65 -2.28 -7.55
N GLU A 24 7.92 -3.38 -7.67
CA GLU A 24 6.48 -3.46 -7.43
C GLU A 24 6.07 -3.11 -5.99
N CYS A 25 6.95 -3.35 -5.01
CA CYS A 25 6.75 -2.99 -3.61
C CYS A 25 6.66 -1.49 -3.41
N TYR A 26 7.71 -0.81 -3.86
CA TYR A 26 7.83 0.64 -3.76
C TYR A 26 6.71 1.32 -4.55
N ALA A 27 6.37 0.81 -5.74
CA ALA A 27 5.26 1.32 -6.54
C ALA A 27 3.89 1.19 -5.84
N ALA A 28 3.67 0.12 -5.06
CA ALA A 28 2.45 -0.01 -4.25
C ALA A 28 2.42 1.00 -3.10
N CYS A 29 3.57 1.29 -2.47
CA CYS A 29 3.67 2.33 -1.44
C CYS A 29 3.37 3.73 -2.00
N ASP A 30 3.87 4.06 -3.19
CA ASP A 30 3.55 5.33 -3.87
C ASP A 30 2.04 5.44 -4.18
N ALA A 31 1.42 4.35 -4.67
CA ALA A 31 -0.02 4.34 -4.93
C ALA A 31 -0.86 4.57 -3.64
N GLU A 32 -0.42 4.01 -2.51
CA GLU A 32 -1.05 4.24 -1.20
C GLU A 32 -0.87 5.68 -0.70
N LEU A 33 0.29 6.30 -0.97
CA LEU A 33 0.53 7.71 -0.65
C LEU A 33 -0.46 8.60 -1.40
N ASP A 34 -0.60 8.41 -2.72
CA ASP A 34 -1.55 9.14 -3.55
C ASP A 34 -2.99 8.91 -3.07
N ALA A 35 -3.39 7.65 -2.86
CA ALA A 35 -4.74 7.31 -2.38
C ALA A 35 -5.07 7.97 -1.03
N CYS A 36 -4.10 8.02 -0.11
CA CYS A 36 -4.27 8.68 1.19
C CYS A 36 -4.44 10.20 1.03
N GLN A 37 -3.71 10.83 0.10
CA GLN A 37 -3.87 12.25 -0.19
C GLN A 37 -5.20 12.55 -0.87
N GLU A 38 -5.62 11.74 -1.84
CA GLU A 38 -6.90 11.87 -2.55
C GLU A 38 -8.10 11.69 -1.60
N ALA A 39 -7.96 10.84 -0.58
CA ALA A 39 -8.95 10.67 0.47
C ALA A 39 -9.05 11.88 1.44
N GLY A 40 -8.22 12.91 1.25
CA GLY A 40 -8.16 14.08 2.14
C GLY A 40 -7.37 13.82 3.43
N GLY A 41 -6.53 12.78 3.44
CA GLY A 41 -5.65 12.47 4.56
C GLY A 41 -4.66 13.60 4.84
N HIS A 42 -4.28 13.74 6.12
CA HIS A 42 -3.22 14.67 6.49
C HIS A 42 -1.89 14.22 5.87
N TRP A 43 -1.24 15.12 5.12
CA TRP A 43 0.04 14.87 4.45
C TRP A 43 1.08 14.18 5.34
N TYR A 44 1.21 14.64 6.59
CA TYR A 44 2.16 14.06 7.54
C TYR A 44 1.87 12.58 7.86
N ASN A 45 0.60 12.19 7.92
CA ASN A 45 0.19 10.82 8.20
C ASN A 45 0.38 9.95 6.95
N CYS A 46 -0.09 10.41 5.79
CA CYS A 46 0.10 9.70 4.53
C CYS A 46 1.59 9.45 4.23
N ARG A 47 2.43 10.44 4.50
CA ARG A 47 3.89 10.31 4.36
C ARG A 47 4.49 9.35 5.39
N ALA A 48 3.97 9.30 6.62
CA ALA A 48 4.42 8.35 7.63
C ALA A 48 4.10 6.90 7.22
N ASP A 49 2.89 6.65 6.70
CA ASP A 49 2.47 5.37 6.14
C ASP A 49 3.33 4.97 4.93
N PHE A 50 3.62 5.91 4.03
CA PHE A 50 4.56 5.68 2.92
C PHE A 50 5.93 5.23 3.43
N PHE A 51 6.51 5.90 4.42
CA PHE A 51 7.82 5.50 4.96
C PHE A 51 7.77 4.14 5.68
N ALA A 52 6.68 3.83 6.37
CA ALA A 52 6.48 2.52 6.97
C ALA A 52 6.38 1.42 5.91
N CYS A 53 5.68 1.67 4.82
CA CYS A 53 5.55 0.76 3.68
C CYS A 53 6.91 0.51 3.00
N ASN A 54 7.68 1.56 2.70
CA ASN A 54 9.04 1.40 2.14
C ASN A 54 9.95 0.59 3.07
N LYS A 55 9.90 0.85 4.38
CA LYS A 55 10.68 0.06 5.35
C LYS A 55 10.26 -1.40 5.38
N ALA A 56 8.98 -1.70 5.16
CA ALA A 56 8.52 -3.08 5.03
C ALA A 56 9.10 -3.72 3.75
N CYS A 57 9.17 -2.98 2.64
CA CYS A 57 9.85 -3.42 1.41
C CYS A 57 11.33 -3.76 1.62
N ASP A 58 12.03 -2.95 2.42
CA ASP A 58 13.46 -3.12 2.70
C ASP A 58 13.76 -4.20 3.76
N ALA A 59 12.78 -4.58 4.58
CA ALA A 59 12.97 -5.48 5.72
C ALA A 59 12.79 -6.97 5.39
N GLU A 60 12.47 -7.30 4.15
CA GLU A 60 12.22 -8.67 3.67
C GLU A 60 13.33 -9.23 2.77
#